data_AF-A0A2M7H0Q3-F1
#
_entry.id   AF-A0A2M7H0Q3-F1
#
_cell.length_a   1.000
_cell.length_b   1.000
_cell.length_c   1.000
_cell.angle_alpha   90.00
_cell.angle_beta   90.00
_cell.angle_gamma   90.00
#
_symmetry.space_group_name_H-M   'P 1'
#
loop_
_entity.id
_entity.type
_entity.pdbx_description
1 polymer ?
#
loop_
_entity_poly.entity_id
_entity_poly.type
_entity_poly.pdbx_seq_one_letter_code
_entity_poly.pdbx_strand_id
1 'polypeptide(L)'
;MPDLINKKTLEYLAGLGRIELDKKHEEKMLGDLQNILGHFDELKEVDTEDVEPLAGGTIETNVFRNDEGFKLPADAKALAGRQVSSSNLTKAFPEKEGDFLKVPPVFE
;
A
#
# COMPACT_ATOMS: atom_id res chain seq x y z
N MET A 1 0.89 -17.75 -25.52
CA MET A 1 0.32 -18.05 -24.19
C MET A 1 -1.04 -17.34 -24.11
N PRO A 2 -2.04 -17.89 -23.42
CA PRO A 2 -3.32 -17.19 -23.28
C PRO A 2 -3.07 -15.85 -22.60
N ASP A 3 -3.80 -14.80 -22.98
CA ASP A 3 -3.67 -13.46 -22.39
C ASP A 3 -3.86 -13.57 -20.87
N LEU A 4 -2.75 -13.55 -20.11
CA LEU A 4 -2.73 -13.72 -18.65
C LEU A 4 -3.59 -12.66 -17.94
N ILE A 5 -3.82 -11.55 -18.62
CA ILE A 5 -4.64 -10.44 -18.16
C ILE A 5 -5.45 -9.88 -19.34
N ASN A 6 -6.71 -9.55 -19.06
CA ASN A 6 -7.63 -8.89 -19.99
C ASN A 6 -8.27 -7.67 -19.31
N LYS A 7 -9.08 -6.90 -20.05
CA LYS A 7 -9.74 -5.68 -19.54
C LYS A 7 -10.50 -5.91 -18.21
N LYS A 8 -11.26 -7.00 -18.12
CA LYS A 8 -12.01 -7.34 -16.89
C LYS A 8 -11.08 -7.57 -15.69
N THR A 9 -9.96 -8.26 -15.89
CA THR A 9 -8.97 -8.45 -14.82
C THR A 9 -8.28 -7.15 -14.46
N LEU A 10 -7.99 -6.28 -15.43
CA LEU A 10 -7.40 -4.97 -15.19
C LEU A 10 -8.35 -4.07 -14.37
N GLU A 11 -9.63 -4.01 -14.73
CA GLU A 11 -10.66 -3.28 -13.97
C GLU A 11 -10.78 -3.80 -12.53
N TYR A 12 -10.73 -5.12 -12.34
CA TYR A 12 -10.75 -5.73 -11.02
C TYR A 12 -9.54 -5.32 -10.17
N LEU A 13 -8.33 -5.39 -10.74
CA LEU A 13 -7.10 -4.97 -10.06
C LEU A 13 -7.10 -3.46 -9.75
N ALA A 14 -7.59 -2.63 -10.67
CA ALA A 14 -7.75 -1.20 -10.46
C ALA A 14 -8.71 -0.92 -9.29
N GLY A 15 -9.81 -1.67 -9.18
CA GLY A 15 -10.73 -1.61 -8.04
C GLY A 15 -10.07 -1.96 -6.71
N LEU A 16 -9.23 -3.00 -6.67
CA LEU A 16 -8.46 -3.38 -5.47
C LEU A 16 -7.43 -2.30 -5.09
N GLY A 17 -6.74 -1.73 -6.08
CA GLY A 17 -5.75 -0.67 -5.90
C GLY A 17 -6.35 0.72 -5.67
N ARG A 18 -7.69 0.88 -5.74
CA ARG A 18 -8.38 2.17 -5.71
C ARG A 18 -7.88 3.16 -6.77
N ILE A 19 -7.58 2.64 -7.97
CA ILE A 19 -7.12 3.43 -9.11
C ILE A 19 -8.30 3.60 -10.07
N GLU A 20 -8.64 4.85 -10.39
CA GLU A 20 -9.60 5.16 -11.43
C GLU A 20 -8.89 5.18 -12.80
N LEU A 21 -9.39 4.40 -13.76
CA LEU A 21 -8.86 4.33 -15.12
C LEU A 21 -9.91 4.83 -16.10
N ASP A 22 -9.55 5.82 -16.91
CA ASP A 22 -10.35 6.15 -18.09
C ASP A 22 -10.03 5.20 -19.26
N LYS A 23 -10.92 5.16 -20.25
CA LYS A 23 -10.80 4.26 -21.41
C LYS A 23 -9.50 4.41 -22.18
N LYS A 24 -8.91 5.62 -22.22
CA LYS A 24 -7.67 5.88 -22.95
C LYS A 24 -6.47 5.30 -22.21
N HIS A 25 -6.45 5.44 -20.89
CA HIS A 25 -5.38 4.90 -20.04
C HIS A 25 -5.50 3.38 -19.85
N GLU A 26 -6.72 2.84 -19.89
CA GLU A 26 -6.98 1.40 -19.75
C GLU A 26 -6.25 0.57 -20.82
N GLU A 27 -6.34 0.94 -22.10
CA GLU A 27 -5.72 0.17 -23.18
C GLU A 27 -4.19 0.19 -23.11
N LYS A 28 -3.62 1.35 -22.77
CA LYS A 28 -2.18 1.49 -22.56
C LYS A 28 -1.73 0.65 -21.36
N MET A 29 -2.44 0.75 -20.24
CA MET A 29 -2.12 0.01 -19.01
C MET A 29 -2.20 -1.50 -19.23
N LEU A 30 -3.19 -1.97 -20.00
CA LEU A 30 -3.32 -3.38 -20.34
C LEU A 30 -2.07 -3.88 -21.08
N GLY A 31 -1.63 -3.14 -22.11
CA GLY A 31 -0.42 -3.49 -22.87
C GLY A 31 0.85 -3.44 -22.01
N ASP A 32 1.00 -2.39 -21.19
CA ASP A 32 2.15 -2.25 -20.29
C ASP A 32 2.21 -3.41 -19.28
N LEU A 33 1.07 -3.79 -18.69
CA LEU A 33 1.01 -4.87 -17.71
C LEU A 33 1.22 -6.25 -18.36
N GLN A 34 0.74 -6.47 -19.58
CA GLN A 34 1.05 -7.67 -20.35
C GLN A 34 2.55 -7.79 -20.62
N ASN A 35 3.23 -6.70 -20.98
CA ASN A 35 4.68 -6.69 -21.19
C ASN A 35 5.46 -6.98 -19.90
N ILE A 36 5.07 -6.38 -18.78
CA ILE A 36 5.70 -6.61 -17.46
C ILE A 36 5.56 -8.07 -17.04
N LEU A 37 4.34 -8.63 -17.14
CA LEU A 37 4.10 -10.04 -16.80
C LEU A 37 4.86 -10.98 -17.74
N GLY A 38 4.94 -10.63 -19.02
CA GLY A 38 5.75 -11.38 -19.99
C GLY A 38 7.24 -11.37 -19.65
N HIS A 39 7.78 -10.27 -19.14
CA HIS A 39 9.17 -10.24 -18.67
C HIS A 39 9.38 -11.12 -17.43
N PHE A 40 8.41 -11.18 -16.52
CA PHE A 40 8.50 -12.08 -15.36
C PHE A 40 8.44 -13.58 -15.70
N ASP A 41 7.98 -13.96 -16.90
CA ASP A 41 8.00 -15.35 -17.33
C ASP A 41 9.43 -15.92 -17.41
N GLU A 42 10.45 -15.07 -17.59
CA GLU A 42 11.88 -15.45 -17.55
C GLU A 42 12.26 -16.11 -16.22
N LEU A 43 11.60 -15.74 -15.11
CA LEU A 43 11.86 -16.33 -13.80
C LEU A 43 11.46 -17.81 -13.71
N LYS A 44 10.59 -18.29 -14.60
CA LYS A 44 10.16 -19.70 -14.64
C LYS A 44 11.23 -20.63 -15.21
N GLU A 45 12.27 -20.09 -15.83
CA GLU A 45 13.40 -20.87 -16.38
C GLU A 45 14.34 -21.38 -15.29
N VAL A 46 14.23 -20.84 -14.07
CA VAL A 46 15.09 -21.17 -12.94
C VAL A 46 14.36 -22.13 -12.00
N ASP A 47 14.99 -23.26 -11.69
CA ASP A 47 14.48 -24.23 -10.73
C ASP A 47 14.63 -23.71 -9.29
N THR A 48 13.56 -23.79 -8.51
CA THR A 48 13.47 -23.33 -7.13
C THR A 48 12.84 -24.37 -6.19
N GLU A 49 12.71 -25.64 -6.61
CA GLU A 49 12.04 -26.70 -5.81
C GLU A 49 12.59 -26.83 -4.38
N ASP A 50 13.90 -26.74 -4.21
CA ASP A 50 14.59 -26.87 -2.91
C ASP A 50 15.14 -25.54 -2.37
N VAL A 51 14.63 -24.40 -2.83
CA VAL A 51 15.07 -23.06 -2.40
C VAL A 51 14.02 -22.42 -1.50
N GLU A 52 14.38 -22.14 -0.25
CA GLU A 52 13.49 -21.44 0.68
C GLU A 52 13.25 -19.99 0.24
N PRO A 53 11.99 -19.49 0.26
CA PRO A 53 11.70 -18.09 -0.03
C PRO A 53 12.31 -17.15 0.99
N LEU A 54 12.95 -16.07 0.52
CA LEU A 54 13.51 -15.04 1.38
C LEU A 54 12.43 -14.00 1.77
N ALA A 55 11.97 -14.02 3.02
CA ALA A 55 10.90 -13.14 3.51
C ALA A 55 11.39 -11.79 4.09
N GLY A 56 12.71 -11.59 4.22
CA GLY A 56 13.30 -10.38 4.81
C GLY A 56 14.81 -10.24 4.54
N GLY A 57 15.39 -9.11 4.94
CA GLY A 57 16.82 -8.80 4.73
C GLY A 57 17.64 -8.72 6.02
N THR A 58 17.05 -9.05 7.16
CA THR A 58 17.68 -8.98 8.50
C THR A 58 17.34 -10.22 9.31
N ILE A 59 17.90 -10.30 10.53
CA ILE A 59 17.77 -11.43 11.44
C ILE A 59 16.30 -11.79 11.68
N GLU A 60 15.92 -13.04 11.41
CA GLU A 60 14.60 -13.61 11.68
C GLU A 60 14.37 -13.82 13.17
N THR A 61 14.19 -12.73 13.90
CA THR A 61 13.89 -12.75 15.33
C THR A 61 12.69 -11.87 15.61
N ASN A 62 11.85 -12.30 16.54
CA ASN A 62 10.71 -11.50 16.97
C ASN A 62 11.20 -10.27 17.73
N VAL A 63 10.89 -9.07 17.19
CA VAL A 63 11.17 -7.80 17.85
C VAL A 63 9.92 -7.36 18.61
N PHE A 64 9.92 -7.57 19.93
CA PHE A 64 8.82 -7.19 20.80
C PHE A 64 9.00 -5.78 21.38
N ARG A 65 7.90 -5.05 21.53
CA ARG A 65 7.83 -3.80 22.29
C ARG A 65 7.30 -4.09 23.69
N ASN A 66 7.95 -3.59 24.73
CA ASN A 66 7.45 -3.65 26.11
C ASN A 66 6.07 -2.99 26.23
N ASP A 67 5.19 -3.56 27.03
CA ASP A 67 3.86 -2.99 27.29
C ASP A 67 3.89 -1.88 28.35
N GLU A 68 4.58 -0.80 28.02
CA GLU A 68 4.67 0.39 28.85
C GLU A 68 3.97 1.57 28.17
N GLY A 69 3.38 2.45 28.98
CA GLY A 69 2.84 3.72 28.49
C GLY A 69 3.97 4.60 27.97
N PHE A 70 3.91 4.96 26.69
CA PHE A 70 4.92 5.78 26.04
C PHE A 70 5.00 7.17 26.70
N LYS A 71 6.10 7.44 27.42
CA LYS A 71 6.42 8.79 27.92
C LYS A 71 7.18 9.52 26.83
N LEU A 72 6.58 10.58 26.31
CA LEU A 72 7.25 11.44 25.36
C LEU A 72 8.46 12.13 26.01
N PRO A 73 9.62 12.14 25.35
CA PRO A 73 10.70 13.06 25.69
C PRO A 73 10.15 14.50 25.71
N ALA A 74 10.57 15.32 26.67
CA ALA A 74 10.07 16.69 26.85
C ALA A 74 10.26 17.60 25.61
N ASP A 75 11.21 17.21 24.76
CA ASP A 75 11.64 17.80 23.51
C ASP A 75 10.99 17.16 22.26
N ALA A 76 10.31 16.01 22.40
CA ALA A 76 9.68 15.27 21.31
C ALA A 76 8.31 15.83 20.88
N LYS A 77 8.20 17.15 20.68
CA LYS A 77 7.00 17.80 20.11
C LYS A 77 6.67 17.32 18.68
N ALA A 78 7.58 16.63 17.99
CA ALA A 78 7.45 16.26 16.58
C ALA A 78 7.23 14.77 16.29
N LEU A 79 7.48 13.86 17.24
CA LEU A 79 7.43 12.39 16.99
C LEU A 79 6.27 11.68 17.72
N ALA A 80 5.33 12.46 18.24
CA ALA A 80 4.28 12.00 19.13
C ALA A 80 3.00 11.63 18.40
N GLY A 81 2.90 10.48 17.75
CA GLY A 81 1.63 9.96 17.21
C GLY A 81 0.48 9.83 18.23
N ARG A 82 0.67 10.19 19.52
CA ARG A 82 -0.36 10.27 20.56
C ARG A 82 -0.39 11.58 21.40
N GLN A 83 0.54 12.53 21.20
CA GLN A 83 0.43 13.92 21.72
C GLN A 83 0.82 14.96 20.66
N VAL A 84 0.61 14.67 19.39
CA VAL A 84 0.34 15.77 18.46
C VAL A 84 -0.99 16.34 18.94
N SER A 85 -1.01 17.59 19.43
CA SER A 85 -2.27 18.31 19.63
C SER A 85 -3.16 18.05 18.41
N SER A 86 -4.41 17.63 18.60
CA SER A 86 -5.37 17.35 17.50
C SER A 86 -5.33 18.42 16.40
N SER A 87 -5.07 19.67 16.82
CA SER A 87 -4.90 20.84 15.97
C SER A 87 -3.76 20.77 14.94
N ASN A 88 -2.68 20.02 15.18
CA ASN A 88 -1.55 19.89 14.24
C ASN A 88 -1.72 18.70 13.30
N LEU A 89 -2.38 17.61 13.73
CA LEU A 89 -2.73 16.50 12.83
C LEU A 89 -3.78 16.93 11.82
N THR A 90 -4.85 17.57 12.27
CA THR A 90 -5.95 18.01 11.40
C THR A 90 -5.53 19.01 10.33
N LYS A 91 -4.43 19.75 10.53
CA LYS A 91 -3.84 20.64 9.50
C LYS A 91 -3.20 19.90 8.33
N ALA A 92 -2.83 18.63 8.51
CA ALA A 92 -2.23 17.82 7.45
C ALA A 92 -3.26 17.25 6.47
N PHE A 93 -4.57 17.40 6.76
CA PHE A 93 -5.63 16.79 5.98
C PHE A 93 -6.31 17.81 5.04
N PRO A 94 -6.82 17.36 3.88
CA PRO A 94 -7.48 18.24 2.92
C PRO A 94 -8.75 18.90 3.47
N GLU A 95 -9.58 18.16 4.21
CA GLU A 95 -10.82 18.68 4.81
C GLU A 95 -10.95 18.26 6.28
N LYS A 96 -11.53 19.15 7.09
CA LYS A 96 -11.79 18.93 8.52
C LYS A 96 -13.06 19.61 8.97
N GLU A 97 -13.64 19.09 10.04
CA GLU A 97 -14.79 19.67 10.73
C GLU A 97 -14.53 19.60 12.24
N GLY A 98 -14.30 20.76 12.87
CA GLY A 98 -13.83 20.82 14.25
C GLY A 98 -12.47 20.10 14.44
N ASP A 99 -12.44 19.13 15.35
CA ASP A 99 -11.29 18.25 15.62
C ASP A 99 -11.31 16.95 14.80
N PHE A 100 -12.27 16.78 13.88
CA PHE A 100 -12.45 15.56 13.09
C PHE A 100 -12.00 15.72 11.64
N LEU A 101 -11.60 14.60 11.05
CA LEU A 101 -11.35 14.49 9.62
C LEU A 101 -12.68 14.41 8.89
N LYS A 102 -12.88 15.29 7.91
CA LYS A 102 -14.09 15.26 7.10
C LYS A 102 -13.86 14.35 5.91
N VAL A 103 -14.73 13.36 5.76
CA VAL A 103 -14.72 12.39 4.66
C VAL A 103 -16.11 12.32 4.03
N PRO A 104 -16.22 11.89 2.76
CA PRO A 104 -17.51 11.53 2.20
C PRO A 104 -18.21 10.49 3.09
N PRO A 105 -19.52 10.62 3.30
CA PRO A 105 -20.24 9.67 4.13
C PRO A 105 -20.18 8.27 3.53
N VAL A 106 -19.98 7.27 4.39
CA VAL A 106 -19.93 5.87 4.00
C VAL A 106 -21.35 5.31 4.14
N PHE A 107 -22.01 5.09 3.01
CA PHE A 107 -23.31 4.41 2.93
C PHE A 107 -23.14 3.10 2.16
N GLU A 108 -23.88 2.07 2.57
CA GLU A 108 -24.02 0.80 1.83
C GLU A 108 -25.07 0.93 0.71
#